data_AF-A0A7X8VHM9-F1
#
_entry.id   AF-A0A7X8VHM9-F1
#
_cell.length_a   1.000
_cell.length_b   1.000
_cell.length_c   1.000
_cell.angle_alpha   90.00
_cell.angle_beta   90.00
_cell.angle_gamma   90.00
#
_symmetry.space_group_name_H-M   'P 1'
#
loop_
_entity.id
_entity.type
_entity.pdbx_description
1 polymer ?
#
loop_
_entity_poly.entity_id
_entity_poly.type
_entity_poly.pdbx_seq_one_letter_code
_entity_poly.pdbx_strand_id
1 'polypeptide(L)'
;MEKGSNIKVSGWLKIVYFISLTISMLVGLWHFFVPNLFNWYDYLPMQYENLIVGIDYTNLCFSALLFGSSLVLILLGKSAFRLNFETIVFYTFLTIVWIFRACLSTFIEPWPLEPVPAAAIGQLVAAVVLALMMLIVTISLWKNRREKRHAENPQAD
;
A
#
# COMPACT_ATOMS: atom_id res chain seq x y z
N MET A 1 10.10 3.58 39.17
CA MET A 1 10.86 3.01 38.04
C MET A 1 9.84 2.43 37.07
N GLU A 2 9.48 3.17 36.02
CA GLU A 2 8.69 2.63 34.91
C GLU A 2 9.46 1.45 34.32
N LYS A 3 8.89 0.26 34.42
CA LYS A 3 9.40 -0.93 33.76
C LYS A 3 9.04 -0.77 32.28
N GLY A 4 9.84 0.01 31.55
CA GLY A 4 9.65 0.22 30.12
C GLY A 4 9.52 -1.13 29.42
N SER A 5 8.32 -1.48 28.99
CA SER A 5 8.06 -2.76 28.35
C SER A 5 8.83 -2.78 27.03
N ASN A 6 9.88 -3.59 26.95
CA ASN A 6 10.69 -3.70 25.75
C ASN A 6 10.00 -4.64 24.75
N ILE A 7 8.82 -4.26 24.28
CA ILE A 7 8.12 -4.98 23.23
C ILE A 7 8.88 -4.74 21.93
N LYS A 8 9.56 -5.79 21.48
CA LYS A 8 10.39 -5.77 20.28
C LYS A 8 9.59 -6.33 19.11
N VAL A 9 9.44 -5.53 18.06
CA VAL A 9 8.87 -6.01 16.79
C VAL A 9 9.76 -7.09 16.18
N SER A 10 9.16 -8.21 15.78
CA SER A 10 9.85 -9.38 15.22
C SER A 10 10.61 -9.05 13.93
N GLY A 11 11.72 -9.75 13.68
CA GLY A 11 12.58 -9.50 12.52
C GLY A 11 11.86 -9.74 11.18
N TRP A 12 11.11 -10.84 11.08
CA TRP A 12 10.35 -11.16 9.86
C TRP A 12 9.30 -10.09 9.54
N LEU A 13 8.67 -9.48 10.55
CA LEU A 13 7.66 -8.45 10.32
C LEU A 13 8.29 -7.20 9.69
N LYS A 14 9.52 -6.85 10.11
CA LYS A 14 10.27 -5.74 9.52
C LYS A 14 10.60 -6.01 8.06
N ILE A 15 10.95 -7.26 7.73
CA ILE A 15 11.23 -7.68 6.35
C ILE A 15 9.96 -7.53 5.51
N VAL A 16 8.82 -8.08 5.96
CA VAL A 16 7.54 -7.98 5.24
C VAL A 16 7.10 -6.51 5.10
N TYR A 17 7.29 -5.68 6.14
CA TYR A 17 7.04 -4.23 6.10
C TYR A 17 7.82 -3.56 4.97
N PHE A 18 9.14 -3.78 4.89
CA PHE A 18 9.96 -3.13 3.86
C PHE A 18 9.71 -3.70 2.46
N ILE A 19 9.52 -5.02 2.31
CA ILE A 19 9.22 -5.62 1.01
C ILE A 19 7.89 -5.08 0.48
N SER A 20 6.83 -5.10 1.28
CA SER A 20 5.52 -4.60 0.86
C SER A 20 5.55 -3.13 0.46
N LEU A 21 6.20 -2.26 1.25
CA LEU A 21 6.36 -0.86 0.89
C LEU A 21 7.23 -0.65 -0.35
N THR A 22 8.28 -1.45 -0.54
CA THR A 22 9.13 -1.35 -1.73
C THR A 22 8.34 -1.73 -2.98
N ILE A 23 7.57 -2.82 -2.94
CA ILE A 23 6.70 -3.22 -4.06
C ILE A 23 5.66 -2.12 -4.31
N SER A 24 5.00 -1.63 -3.27
CA SER A 24 4.02 -0.53 -3.37
C SER A 24 4.62 0.72 -4.02
N MET A 25 5.82 1.10 -3.58
CA MET A 25 6.58 2.23 -4.14
C MET A 25 6.90 2.01 -5.62
N LEU A 26 7.41 0.83 -5.98
CA LEU A 26 7.76 0.50 -7.37
C LEU A 26 6.53 0.45 -8.28
N VAL A 27 5.38 -0.01 -7.78
CA VAL A 27 4.11 0.08 -8.54
C VAL A 27 3.72 1.53 -8.76
N GLY A 28 3.81 2.40 -7.75
CA GLY A 28 3.60 3.83 -7.91
C GLY A 28 4.55 4.46 -8.92
N LEU A 29 5.84 4.09 -8.88
CA LEU A 29 6.84 4.54 -9.85
C LEU A 29 6.52 4.07 -11.27
N TRP A 30 6.11 2.82 -11.42
CA TRP A 30 5.75 2.24 -12.71
C TRP A 30 4.59 2.99 -13.36
N HIS A 31 3.54 3.31 -12.59
CA HIS A 31 2.34 3.97 -13.11
C HIS A 31 2.59 5.33 -13.77
N PHE A 32 3.65 6.06 -13.42
CA PHE A 32 4.05 7.27 -14.15
C PHE A 32 4.27 7.04 -15.65
N PHE A 33 4.73 5.85 -16.03
CA PHE A 33 5.16 5.54 -17.39
C PHE A 33 4.17 4.66 -18.15
N VAL A 34 3.22 4.02 -17.45
CA VAL A 34 2.28 3.05 -18.04
C VAL A 34 1.46 3.65 -19.21
N PRO A 35 0.89 4.87 -19.14
CA PRO A 35 0.09 5.40 -20.25
C PRO A 35 0.87 5.46 -21.57
N ASN A 36 2.14 5.87 -21.49
CA ASN A 36 3.04 5.98 -22.66
C ASN A 36 3.59 4.62 -23.09
N LEU A 37 3.90 3.74 -22.14
CA LEU A 37 4.49 2.43 -22.46
C LEU A 37 3.50 1.50 -23.18
N PHE A 38 2.21 1.63 -22.88
CA PHE A 38 1.16 0.78 -23.42
C PHE A 38 0.19 1.52 -24.35
N ASN A 39 0.51 2.75 -24.77
CA ASN A 39 -0.30 3.58 -25.66
C ASN A 39 -1.80 3.59 -25.29
N TRP A 40 -2.13 3.91 -24.04
CA TRP A 40 -3.52 3.89 -23.55
C TRP A 40 -4.50 4.67 -24.43
N TYR A 41 -4.01 5.70 -25.10
CA TYR A 41 -4.81 6.61 -25.91
C TYR A 41 -5.11 6.10 -27.31
N ASP A 42 -4.47 5.03 -27.78
CA ASP A 42 -4.81 4.40 -29.08
C ASP A 42 -6.24 3.82 -29.07
N TYR A 43 -6.77 3.52 -27.88
CA TYR A 43 -8.10 2.99 -27.68
C TYR A 43 -9.17 4.06 -27.47
N LEU A 44 -8.78 5.35 -27.38
CA LEU A 44 -9.68 6.46 -27.06
C LEU A 44 -9.78 7.44 -28.24
N PRO A 45 -10.98 7.75 -28.76
CA PRO A 45 -11.15 8.78 -29.78
C PRO A 45 -10.65 10.15 -29.29
N MET A 46 -9.80 10.81 -30.10
CA MET A 46 -9.20 12.12 -29.77
C MET A 46 -10.22 13.25 -29.49
N GLN A 47 -11.47 13.08 -29.91
CA GLN A 47 -12.57 13.99 -29.55
C GLN A 47 -12.88 14.05 -28.04
N TYR A 48 -12.33 13.12 -27.24
CA TYR A 48 -12.46 13.09 -25.77
C TYR A 48 -11.19 13.60 -25.05
N GLU A 49 -10.57 14.67 -25.55
CA GLU A 49 -9.35 15.26 -24.99
C GLU A 49 -9.46 15.56 -23.49
N ASN A 50 -10.59 16.11 -23.04
CA ASN A 50 -10.83 16.36 -21.61
C ASN A 50 -10.78 15.08 -20.75
N LEU A 51 -11.23 13.94 -21.30
CA LEU A 51 -11.16 12.66 -20.61
C LEU A 51 -9.72 12.16 -20.53
N ILE A 52 -8.96 12.27 -21.63
CA ILE A 52 -7.54 11.90 -21.70
C ILE A 52 -6.74 12.68 -20.65
N VAL A 53 -6.89 14.01 -20.61
CA VAL A 53 -6.22 14.87 -19.63
C VAL A 53 -6.64 14.52 -18.20
N GLY A 54 -7.91 14.21 -17.97
CA GLY A 54 -8.42 13.75 -16.68
C GLY A 54 -7.77 12.45 -16.21
N ILE A 55 -7.60 11.48 -17.12
CA ILE A 55 -6.92 10.21 -16.86
C ILE A 55 -5.44 10.46 -16.52
N ASP A 56 -4.75 11.30 -17.29
CA ASP A 56 -3.34 11.65 -17.05
C ASP A 56 -3.12 12.28 -15.68
N TYR A 57 -3.93 13.29 -15.32
CA TYR A 57 -3.81 13.97 -14.03
C TYR A 57 -4.11 13.02 -12.86
N THR A 58 -5.13 12.19 -13.01
CA THR A 58 -5.47 11.18 -12.02
C THR A 58 -4.30 10.21 -11.84
N ASN A 59 -3.79 9.64 -12.95
CA ASN A 59 -2.68 8.71 -12.91
C ASN A 59 -1.43 9.34 -12.29
N LEU A 60 -1.06 10.56 -12.67
CA LEU A 60 0.10 11.27 -12.14
C LEU A 60 -0.01 11.50 -10.62
N CYS A 61 -1.16 12.03 -10.16
CA CYS A 61 -1.40 12.31 -8.75
C CYS A 61 -1.44 11.02 -7.92
N PHE A 62 -2.13 9.98 -8.37
CA PHE A 62 -2.17 8.70 -7.66
C PHE A 62 -0.81 7.99 -7.64
N SER A 63 -0.05 8.06 -8.74
CA SER A 63 1.32 7.54 -8.81
C SER A 63 2.22 8.23 -7.80
N ALA A 64 2.16 9.57 -7.73
CA ALA A 64 2.92 10.36 -6.77
C ALA A 64 2.52 10.08 -5.32
N LEU A 65 1.22 9.95 -5.04
CA LEU A 65 0.74 9.60 -3.70
C LEU A 65 1.16 8.19 -3.29
N LEU A 66 1.07 7.20 -4.19
CA LEU A 66 1.44 5.82 -3.91
C LEU A 66 2.96 5.68 -3.71
N PHE A 67 3.75 6.25 -4.63
CA PHE A 67 5.21 6.27 -4.53
C PHE A 67 5.66 7.04 -3.27
N GLY A 68 5.18 8.27 -3.11
CA GLY A 68 5.56 9.17 -2.03
C GLY A 68 5.18 8.64 -0.66
N SER A 69 3.96 8.14 -0.46
CA SER A 69 3.53 7.56 0.81
C SER A 69 4.36 6.33 1.18
N SER A 70 4.64 5.47 0.20
CA SER A 70 5.48 4.29 0.42
C SER A 70 6.92 4.69 0.79
N LEU A 71 7.50 5.65 0.09
CA LEU A 71 8.84 6.17 0.37
C LEU A 71 8.93 6.80 1.77
N VAL A 72 7.96 7.66 2.13
CA VAL A 72 7.91 8.27 3.46
C VAL A 72 7.81 7.20 4.54
N LEU A 73 6.97 6.18 4.36
CA LEU A 73 6.87 5.06 5.32
C LEU A 73 8.17 4.25 5.42
N ILE A 74 8.89 4.03 4.32
CA ILE A 74 10.22 3.39 4.34
C ILE A 74 11.18 4.24 5.20
N LEU A 75 11.24 5.55 4.99
CA LEU A 75 12.08 6.46 5.78
C LEU A 75 11.67 6.49 7.26
N LEU A 76 10.37 6.39 7.53
CA LEU A 76 9.79 6.32 8.88
C LEU A 76 9.79 4.90 9.49
N GLY A 77 10.42 3.91 8.87
CA GLY A 77 10.38 2.52 9.35
C GLY A 77 10.85 2.36 10.80
N LYS A 78 11.86 3.13 11.24
CA LYS A 78 12.29 3.17 12.65
C LYS A 78 11.18 3.66 13.59
N SER A 79 10.40 4.65 13.16
CA SER A 79 9.25 5.17 13.90
C SER A 79 8.14 4.11 14.01
N ALA A 80 7.82 3.42 12.91
CA ALA A 80 6.86 2.33 12.90
C ALA A 80 7.25 1.21 13.88
N PHE A 81 8.53 0.82 13.92
CA PHE A 81 9.01 -0.24 14.81
C PHE A 81 9.17 0.20 16.27
N ARG A 82 9.18 1.51 16.54
CA ARG A 82 9.00 2.08 17.89
C ARG A 82 7.53 2.16 18.30
N LEU A 83 6.63 1.65 17.46
CA LEU A 83 5.18 1.62 17.64
C LEU A 83 4.58 3.02 17.76
N ASN A 84 5.16 4.01 17.06
CA ASN A 84 4.62 5.36 16.99
C ASN A 84 3.21 5.36 16.35
N PHE A 85 2.29 6.13 16.93
CA PHE A 85 0.88 6.12 16.53
C PHE A 85 0.68 6.66 15.12
N GLU A 86 1.21 7.86 14.82
CA GLU A 86 0.99 8.51 13.53
C GLU A 86 1.53 7.65 12.38
N THR A 87 2.69 7.02 12.59
CA THR A 87 3.30 6.14 11.57
C THR A 87 2.49 4.87 11.34
N ILE A 88 1.93 4.26 12.40
CA ILE A 88 1.05 3.09 12.29
C ILE A 88 -0.26 3.47 11.59
N VAL A 89 -0.86 4.61 11.94
CA VAL A 89 -2.06 5.12 11.27
C VAL A 89 -1.78 5.37 9.79
N PHE A 90 -0.65 5.98 9.45
CA PHE A 90 -0.29 6.24 8.06
C PHE A 90 -0.08 4.94 7.26
N TYR A 91 0.61 3.95 7.84
CA TYR A 91 0.74 2.62 7.22
C TYR A 91 -0.60 1.91 7.07
N THR A 92 -1.50 2.05 8.06
CA THR A 92 -2.86 1.50 8.02
C THR A 92 -3.67 2.12 6.88
N PHE A 93 -3.58 3.44 6.70
CA PHE A 93 -4.22 4.13 5.58
C PHE A 93 -3.75 3.57 4.23
N LEU A 94 -2.44 3.44 4.02
CA LEU A 94 -1.91 2.86 2.79
C LEU A 94 -2.34 1.39 2.60
N THR A 95 -2.42 0.62 3.69
CA THR A 95 -2.94 -0.76 3.66
C THR A 95 -4.40 -0.79 3.20
N ILE A 96 -5.23 0.13 3.68
CA ILE A 96 -6.63 0.24 3.27
C ILE A 96 -6.72 0.54 1.76
N VAL A 97 -5.90 1.46 1.24
CA VAL A 97 -5.84 1.76 -0.21
C VAL A 97 -5.55 0.49 -1.02
N TRP A 98 -4.59 -0.33 -0.59
CA TRP A 98 -4.27 -1.60 -1.26
C TRP A 98 -5.38 -2.64 -1.15
N ILE A 99 -6.09 -2.72 -0.01
CA ILE A 99 -7.26 -3.57 0.15
C ILE A 99 -8.37 -3.14 -0.81
N PHE A 100 -8.69 -1.84 -0.90
CA PHE A 100 -9.67 -1.33 -1.84
C PHE A 100 -9.30 -1.67 -3.28
N ARG A 101 -8.03 -1.46 -3.66
CA ARG A 101 -7.53 -1.85 -4.98
C ARG A 101 -7.72 -3.34 -5.26
N ALA A 102 -7.37 -4.21 -4.31
CA ALA A 102 -7.53 -5.66 -4.47
C ALA A 102 -9.01 -6.07 -4.56
N CYS A 103 -9.88 -5.47 -3.76
CA CYS A 103 -11.33 -5.72 -3.79
C CYS A 103 -11.96 -5.26 -5.10
N LEU A 104 -11.58 -4.10 -5.63
CA LEU A 104 -12.05 -3.59 -6.92
C LEU A 104 -11.74 -4.60 -8.04
N SER A 105 -10.48 -5.05 -8.12
CA SER A 105 -10.04 -6.00 -9.15
C SER A 105 -10.57 -7.44 -8.95
N THR A 106 -11.06 -7.79 -7.76
CA THR A 106 -11.55 -9.15 -7.47
C THR A 106 -13.07 -9.25 -7.60
N PHE A 107 -13.81 -8.25 -7.13
CA PHE A 107 -15.25 -8.36 -6.90
C PHE A 107 -16.11 -7.38 -7.70
N ILE A 108 -15.58 -6.21 -8.06
CA ILE A 108 -16.38 -5.13 -8.66
C ILE A 108 -16.18 -5.10 -10.17
N GLU A 109 -14.94 -4.86 -10.59
CA GLU A 109 -14.60 -4.75 -12.01
C GLU A 109 -13.26 -5.43 -12.24
N PRO A 110 -13.27 -6.76 -12.46
CA PRO A 110 -12.05 -7.50 -12.76
C PRO A 110 -11.42 -6.96 -14.04
N TRP A 111 -10.09 -6.89 -14.06
CA TRP A 111 -9.38 -6.43 -15.24
C TRP A 111 -9.68 -7.34 -16.44
N PRO A 112 -9.96 -6.79 -17.63
CA PRO A 112 -10.26 -7.59 -18.80
C PRO A 112 -9.10 -8.54 -19.13
N LEU A 113 -9.44 -9.77 -19.54
CA LEU A 113 -8.44 -10.79 -19.86
C LEU A 113 -7.75 -10.54 -21.21
N GLU A 114 -8.42 -9.83 -22.12
CA GLU A 114 -7.84 -9.43 -23.39
C GLU A 114 -6.96 -8.19 -23.23
N PRO A 115 -5.85 -8.06 -23.99
CA PRO A 115 -5.30 -9.05 -24.92
C PRO A 115 -4.36 -10.08 -24.27
N VAL A 116 -3.90 -9.84 -23.02
CA VAL A 116 -2.92 -10.69 -22.33
C VAL A 116 -3.47 -11.15 -20.97
N PRO A 117 -4.11 -12.33 -20.89
CA PRO A 117 -4.73 -12.81 -19.66
C PRO A 117 -3.74 -12.98 -18.51
N ALA A 118 -2.50 -13.38 -18.84
CA ALA A 118 -1.43 -13.55 -17.87
C ALA A 118 -1.08 -12.24 -17.14
N ALA A 119 -1.14 -11.09 -17.83
CA ALA A 119 -0.88 -9.79 -17.22
C ALA A 119 -2.02 -9.39 -16.27
N ALA A 120 -3.28 -9.57 -16.69
CA ALA A 120 -4.45 -9.30 -15.88
C ALA A 120 -4.47 -10.14 -14.59
N ILE A 121 -4.28 -11.46 -14.72
CA ILE A 121 -4.24 -12.39 -13.58
C ILE A 121 -3.02 -12.09 -12.69
N GLY A 122 -1.85 -11.84 -13.29
CA GLY A 122 -0.64 -11.50 -12.56
C GLY A 122 -0.80 -10.23 -11.71
N GLN A 123 -1.40 -9.18 -12.27
CA GLN A 123 -1.70 -7.95 -11.53
C GLN A 123 -2.71 -8.17 -10.39
N LEU A 124 -3.74 -9.00 -10.61
CA LEU A 124 -4.70 -9.37 -9.58
C LEU A 124 -4.03 -10.11 -8.42
N VAL A 125 -3.30 -11.19 -8.73
CA VAL A 125 -2.60 -11.99 -7.72
C VAL A 125 -1.60 -11.14 -6.95
N ALA A 126 -0.80 -10.32 -7.64
CA ALA A 126 0.15 -9.42 -7.00
C ALA A 126 -0.55 -8.41 -6.07
N ALA A 127 -1.69 -7.85 -6.49
CA ALA A 127 -2.45 -6.92 -5.68
C ALA A 127 -3.00 -7.57 -4.40
N VAL A 128 -3.56 -8.77 -4.51
CA VAL A 128 -4.10 -9.53 -3.38
C VAL A 128 -2.98 -9.91 -2.41
N VAL A 129 -1.87 -10.47 -2.92
CA VAL A 129 -0.72 -10.85 -2.09
C VAL A 129 -0.17 -9.64 -1.35
N LEU A 130 0.00 -8.50 -2.04
CA LEU A 130 0.51 -7.29 -1.42
C LEU A 130 -0.45 -6.74 -0.35
N ALA A 131 -1.76 -6.71 -0.63
CA ALA A 131 -2.76 -6.29 0.35
C ALA A 131 -2.75 -7.18 1.61
N LEU A 132 -2.62 -8.50 1.44
CA LEU A 132 -2.51 -9.45 2.55
C LEU A 132 -1.23 -9.24 3.36
N MET A 133 -0.08 -9.06 2.70
CA MET A 133 1.19 -8.74 3.39
C MET A 133 1.05 -7.47 4.23
N MET A 134 0.46 -6.41 3.65
CA MET A 134 0.26 -5.16 4.35
C MET A 134 -0.73 -5.28 5.50
N LEU A 135 -1.80 -6.07 5.34
CA LEU A 135 -2.78 -6.35 6.39
C LEU A 135 -2.16 -7.11 7.57
N ILE A 136 -1.35 -8.15 7.31
CA ILE A 136 -0.64 -8.90 8.34
C ILE A 136 0.25 -7.97 9.16
N VAL A 137 0.99 -7.07 8.48
CA VAL A 137 1.84 -6.08 9.15
C VAL A 137 1.01 -5.11 9.98
N THR A 138 -0.08 -4.59 9.43
CA THR A 138 -0.99 -3.67 10.14
C THR A 138 -1.54 -4.30 11.42
N ILE A 139 -2.12 -5.50 11.34
CA ILE A 139 -2.67 -6.22 12.49
C ILE A 139 -1.59 -6.44 13.56
N SER A 140 -0.40 -6.87 13.14
CA SER A 140 0.72 -7.14 14.04
C SER A 140 1.23 -5.87 14.74
N LEU A 141 1.35 -4.75 14.02
CA LEU A 141 1.76 -3.46 14.61
C LEU A 141 0.74 -2.94 15.62
N TRP A 142 -0.56 -3.05 15.32
CA TRP A 142 -1.63 -2.67 16.25
C TRP A 142 -1.67 -3.57 17.48
N LYS A 143 -1.50 -4.88 17.32
CA LYS A 143 -1.42 -5.83 18.44
C LYS A 143 -0.25 -5.49 19.36
N ASN A 144 0.96 -5.36 18.82
CA ASN A 144 2.15 -5.01 19.60
C ASN A 144 1.99 -3.64 20.31
N ARG A 145 1.34 -2.66 19.65
CA ARG A 145 1.05 -1.36 20.27
C ARG A 145 0.05 -1.46 21.42
N ARG A 146 -1.00 -2.29 21.30
CA ARG A 146 -1.94 -2.54 22.39
C ARG A 146 -1.23 -3.18 23.57
N GLU A 147 -0.46 -4.24 23.34
CA GLU A 147 0.33 -4.91 24.39
C GLU A 147 1.28 -3.93 25.09
N LYS A 148 1.93 -3.04 24.34
CA LYS A 148 2.83 -2.02 24.90
C LYS A 148 2.06 -1.07 25.82
N ARG A 149 0.88 -0.60 25.38
CA ARG A 149 0.02 0.28 26.18
C ARG A 149 -0.49 -0.39 27.46
N HIS A 150 -0.95 -1.64 27.40
CA HIS A 150 -1.38 -2.35 28.61
C HIS A 150 -0.21 -2.58 29.59
N ALA A 151 1.00 -2.85 29.08
CA ALA A 151 2.18 -3.01 29.94
C ALA A 151 2.65 -1.68 30.57
N GLU A 152 2.42 -0.54 29.90
CA GLU A 152 2.71 0.81 30.42
C GLU A 152 1.61 1.32 31.36
N ASN A 153 0.34 0.97 31.12
CA ASN A 153 -0.79 1.36 31.96
C ASN A 153 -1.80 0.20 32.13
N PRO A 154 -1.62 -0.68 33.13
CA PRO A 154 -2.48 -1.85 33.35
C PRO A 154 -3.91 -1.53 33.80
N GLN A 155 -4.22 -0.27 34.13
CA GLN A 155 -5.52 0.16 34.66
C GLN A 155 -6.41 0.87 33.61
N ALA A 156 -6.03 0.86 32.33
CA ALA A 156 -6.70 1.61 31.27
C ALA A 156 -7.85 0.86 30.56
N ASP A 157 -8.35 -0.23 31.14
CA ASP A 157 -9.44 -1.07 30.59
C ASP A 157 -10.80 -0.73 31.21
#